data_AF-A0A1J3J2M4-F1
#
_entry.id   AF-A0A1J3J2M4-F1
#
_cell.length_a   1.000
_cell.length_b   1.000
_cell.length_c   1.000
_cell.angle_alpha   90.00
_cell.angle_beta   90.00
_cell.angle_gamma   90.00
#
_symmetry.space_group_name_H-M   'P 1'
#
loop_
_entity.id
_entity.type
_entity.pdbx_description
1 polymer ?
#
loop_
_entity_poly.entity_id
_entity_poly.type
_entity_poly.pdbx_seq_one_letter_code
_entity_poly.pdbx_strand_id
1 'polypeptide(L)'
;MEESMVEDRCSDNGVSTFDDGVHCNCIAKTVGEGGIESKRFYLARTTVFEMLRDRGYQVSDAELSRSLSEFRSVFGEKPNLESLRICVPLSSDPST
;
A
#
# COMPACT_ATOMS: atom_id res chain seq x y z
N MET A 1 2.30 46.59 20.67
CA MET A 1 1.15 45.75 20.24
C MET A 1 1.75 44.71 19.31
N GLU A 2 2.51 43.76 19.86
CA GLU A 2 2.03 42.51 20.48
C GLU A 2 1.44 41.57 19.43
N GLU A 3 2.30 40.67 18.96
CA GLU A 3 2.01 39.61 18.00
C GLU A 3 1.32 38.45 18.75
N SER A 4 0.04 38.24 18.47
CA SER A 4 -0.70 37.07 18.96
C SER A 4 -0.51 35.89 18.00
N MET A 5 -0.01 34.81 18.55
CA MET A 5 0.23 33.48 17.97
C MET A 5 -1.02 32.89 17.29
N VAL A 6 -0.90 32.34 16.08
CA VAL A 6 -1.98 31.58 15.40
C VAL A 6 -1.50 30.15 15.15
N GLU A 7 -2.26 29.17 15.67
CA GLU A 7 -2.06 27.73 15.51
C GLU A 7 -2.37 27.27 14.08
N ASP A 8 -1.43 26.62 13.40
CA ASP A 8 -1.66 26.02 12.09
C ASP A 8 -2.51 24.74 12.22
N ARG A 9 -3.80 24.84 11.88
CA ARG A 9 -4.74 23.72 11.77
C ARG A 9 -4.95 23.36 10.30
N CYS A 10 -4.61 22.12 9.92
CA CYS A 10 -4.97 21.55 8.62
C CYS A 10 -6.49 21.54 8.44
N SER A 11 -7.00 22.25 7.42
CA SER A 11 -8.44 22.29 7.12
C SER A 11 -8.82 21.27 6.05
N ASP A 12 -9.57 20.26 6.50
CA ASP A 12 -10.39 19.34 5.70
C ASP A 12 -11.64 20.10 5.24
N ASN A 13 -11.70 20.47 3.95
CA ASN A 13 -12.57 21.53 3.42
C ASN A 13 -12.35 22.91 4.12
N GLY A 14 -12.14 24.03 3.44
CA GLY A 14 -12.31 24.30 2.02
C GLY A 14 -11.02 24.67 1.32
N VAL A 15 -10.90 24.09 0.12
CA VAL A 15 -10.24 24.63 -1.07
C VAL A 15 -8.91 25.35 -0.83
N SER A 16 -7.85 24.56 -0.76
CA SER A 16 -6.49 25.06 -0.91
C SER A 16 -6.08 25.01 -2.37
N THR A 17 -6.20 26.13 -3.07
CA THR A 17 -5.38 26.41 -4.25
C THR A 17 -3.99 26.79 -3.75
N PHE A 18 -3.17 25.79 -3.42
CA PHE A 18 -1.73 25.94 -3.36
C PHE A 18 -1.18 25.24 -4.60
N ASP A 19 -0.88 26.03 -5.62
CA ASP A 19 -0.16 25.55 -6.79
C ASP A 19 1.32 25.42 -6.42
N ASP A 20 1.62 24.29 -5.80
CA ASP A 20 2.89 23.58 -5.97
C ASP A 20 2.61 22.09 -5.75
N GLY A 21 1.83 21.49 -6.68
CA GLY A 21 1.82 20.08 -7.09
C GLY A 21 1.78 18.91 -6.10
N VAL A 22 1.72 19.10 -4.78
CA VAL A 22 1.80 18.00 -3.79
C VAL A 22 0.39 17.54 -3.43
N HIS A 23 -0.13 16.64 -4.26
CA HIS A 23 -1.37 15.93 -4.03
C HIS A 23 -1.29 15.21 -2.67
N CYS A 24 -2.13 15.61 -1.71
CA CYS A 24 -2.35 14.86 -0.45
C CYS A 24 -2.97 13.49 -0.78
N ASN A 25 -2.15 12.58 -1.30
CA ASN A 25 -2.51 11.23 -1.71
C ASN A 25 -2.60 10.31 -0.51
N CYS A 26 -3.53 10.59 0.40
CA CYS A 26 -3.93 9.55 1.32
C CYS A 26 -4.55 8.40 0.50
N ILE A 27 -4.22 7.15 0.83
CA ILE A 27 -4.69 5.96 0.11
C ILE A 27 -6.22 5.96 -0.02
N ALA A 28 -6.92 6.59 0.93
CA ALA A 28 -8.37 6.79 0.90
C ALA A 28 -8.88 7.69 -0.23
N LYS A 29 -8.10 8.67 -0.72
CA LYS A 29 -8.47 9.57 -1.83
C LYS A 29 -8.26 8.95 -3.22
N THR A 30 -7.54 7.85 -3.30
CA THR A 30 -7.23 7.15 -4.55
C THR A 30 -8.11 5.89 -4.68
N VAL A 31 -9.43 6.11 -4.65
CA VAL A 31 -10.42 5.08 -4.97
C VAL A 31 -10.46 4.93 -6.48
N GLY A 32 -9.68 3.97 -7.00
CA GLY A 32 -9.94 3.45 -8.35
C GLY A 32 -11.25 2.65 -8.36
N GLU A 33 -11.60 2.06 -9.50
CA GLU A 33 -12.84 1.28 -9.74
C GLU A 33 -13.03 0.03 -8.86
N GLY A 34 -12.24 -0.16 -7.79
CA GLY A 34 -12.37 -1.26 -6.84
C GLY A 34 -12.14 -0.83 -5.39
N GLY A 35 -12.34 -1.76 -4.46
CA GLY A 35 -12.33 -1.57 -3.02
C GLY A 35 -11.02 -1.00 -2.47
N ILE A 36 -11.15 -0.11 -1.48
CA ILE A 36 -10.01 0.47 -0.74
C ILE A 36 -9.23 -0.64 0.00
N GLU A 37 -9.94 -1.65 0.50
CA GLU A 37 -9.34 -2.77 1.24
C GLU A 37 -8.44 -3.61 0.34
N SER A 38 -8.86 -3.98 -0.88
CA SER A 38 -8.01 -4.73 -1.82
C SER A 38 -6.71 -3.99 -2.12
N LYS A 39 -6.77 -2.66 -2.27
CA LYS A 39 -5.58 -1.81 -2.45
C LYS A 39 -4.67 -1.80 -1.23
N ARG A 40 -5.22 -1.70 -0.01
CA ARG A 40 -4.42 -1.77 1.22
C ARG A 40 -3.70 -3.10 1.37
N PHE A 41 -4.40 -4.21 1.14
CA PHE A 41 -3.80 -5.54 1.19
C PHE A 41 -2.76 -5.75 0.11
N TYR A 42 -3.01 -5.26 -1.11
CA TYR A 42 -2.04 -5.30 -2.19
C TYR A 42 -0.73 -4.58 -1.82
N LEU A 43 -0.81 -3.35 -1.32
CA LEU A 43 0.36 -2.58 -0.92
C LEU A 43 1.09 -3.26 0.25
N ALA A 44 0.36 -3.66 1.29
CA ALA A 44 0.94 -4.34 2.45
C ALA A 44 1.64 -5.64 2.05
N ARG A 45 1.02 -6.46 1.19
CA ARG A 45 1.60 -7.72 0.70
C ARG A 45 2.86 -7.47 -0.13
N THR A 46 2.85 -6.46 -0.99
CA THR A 46 4.02 -6.09 -1.82
C THR A 46 5.19 -5.69 -0.92
N THR A 47 4.96 -4.82 0.06
CA THR A 47 5.99 -4.42 1.03
C THR A 47 6.52 -5.60 1.83
N VAL A 48 5.65 -6.54 2.26
CA VAL A 48 6.10 -7.75 2.96
C VAL A 48 6.98 -8.62 2.05
N PHE A 49 6.66 -8.75 0.77
CA PHE A 49 7.51 -9.47 -0.18
C PHE A 49 8.87 -8.81 -0.40
N GLU A 50 8.94 -7.49 -0.48
CA GLU A 50 10.21 -6.74 -0.51
C GLU A 50 11.02 -7.03 0.76
N MET A 51 10.37 -6.91 1.92
CA MET A 51 10.97 -7.21 3.22
C MET A 51 11.47 -8.65 3.36
N LEU A 52 10.78 -9.62 2.78
CA LEU A 52 11.19 -11.03 2.79
C LEU A 52 12.38 -11.26 1.87
N ARG A 53 12.37 -10.67 0.68
CA ARG A 53 13.51 -10.72 -0.25
C ARG A 53 14.76 -10.11 0.35
N ASP A 54 14.65 -8.95 1.00
CA ASP A 54 15.77 -8.29 1.69
C ASP A 54 16.37 -9.15 2.82
N ARG A 55 15.56 -10.06 3.39
CA ARG A 55 15.97 -11.02 4.42
C ARG A 55 16.55 -12.33 3.84
N GLY A 56 16.64 -12.46 2.52
CA GLY A 56 17.17 -13.66 1.87
C GLY A 56 16.14 -14.79 1.68
N TYR A 57 14.84 -14.49 1.71
CA TYR A 57 13.81 -15.46 1.28
C TYR A 57 13.69 -15.50 -0.24
N GLN A 58 13.29 -16.66 -0.78
CA GLN A 58 13.03 -16.82 -2.21
C GLN A 58 11.68 -16.22 -2.57
N VAL A 59 11.71 -14.95 -2.99
CA VAL A 59 10.55 -14.23 -3.50
C VAL A 59 10.69 -14.07 -5.01
N SER A 60 9.72 -14.57 -5.77
CA SER A 60 9.70 -14.44 -7.23
C SER A 60 9.36 -13.00 -7.65
N ASP A 61 10.02 -12.49 -8.70
CA ASP A 61 9.73 -11.16 -9.25
C ASP A 61 8.27 -11.01 -9.70
N ALA A 62 7.62 -12.11 -10.11
CA ALA A 62 6.21 -12.12 -10.47
C ALA A 62 5.26 -11.71 -9.32
N GLU A 63 5.62 -11.95 -8.05
CA GLU A 63 4.82 -11.50 -6.90
C GLU A 63 4.92 -9.98 -6.70
N LEU A 64 6.05 -9.38 -7.09
CA LEU A 64 6.39 -7.98 -6.86
C LEU A 64 6.02 -7.08 -8.02
N SER A 65 6.11 -7.59 -9.25
CA SER A 65 5.67 -6.91 -10.46
C SER A 65 4.17 -7.05 -10.71
N ARG A 66 3.45 -7.79 -9.86
CA ARG A 66 2.01 -7.98 -9.98
C ARG A 66 1.29 -6.65 -9.87
N SER A 67 0.41 -6.38 -10.82
CA SER A 67 -0.45 -5.19 -10.81
C SER A 67 -1.64 -5.34 -9.84
N LEU A 68 -2.23 -4.22 -9.43
CA LEU A 68 -3.41 -4.22 -8.57
C LEU A 68 -4.62 -4.94 -9.23
N SER A 69 -4.79 -4.84 -10.55
CA SER A 69 -5.87 -5.52 -11.28
C SER A 69 -5.70 -7.04 -11.28
N GLU A 70 -4.47 -7.54 -11.44
CA GLU A 70 -4.16 -8.96 -11.32
C GLU A 70 -4.38 -9.45 -9.89
N PHE A 71 -3.95 -8.68 -8.88
CA PHE A 71 -4.21 -8.99 -7.48
C PHE A 71 -5.72 -9.15 -7.21
N ARG A 72 -6.54 -8.22 -7.73
CA ARG A 72 -8.01 -8.29 -7.59
C ARG A 72 -8.61 -9.46 -8.37
N SER A 73 -8.03 -9.85 -9.51
CA SER A 73 -8.50 -11.02 -10.25
C SER A 73 -8.25 -12.33 -9.50
N VAL A 74 -7.16 -12.41 -8.72
CA VAL A 74 -6.81 -13.60 -7.93
C VAL A 74 -7.52 -13.64 -6.58
N PHE A 75 -7.54 -12.53 -5.85
CA PHE A 75 -8.03 -12.48 -4.46
C PHE A 75 -9.40 -11.81 -4.30
N GLY A 76 -9.91 -11.16 -5.34
CA GLY A 76 -11.16 -10.41 -5.32
C GLY A 76 -11.02 -9.00 -4.74
N GLU A 77 -12.13 -8.25 -4.77
CA GLU A 77 -12.20 -6.89 -4.20
C GLU A 77 -12.22 -6.87 -2.67
N LYS A 78 -12.60 -7.99 -2.05
CA LYS A 78 -12.57 -8.20 -0.61
C LYS A 78 -11.83 -9.51 -0.31
N PRO A 79 -10.49 -9.46 -0.26
CA PRO A 79 -9.68 -10.66 -0.11
C PRO A 79 -9.88 -11.33 1.25
N ASN A 80 -9.89 -12.66 1.27
CA ASN A 80 -9.93 -13.44 2.50
C ASN A 80 -8.52 -13.49 3.12
N LEU A 81 -8.38 -13.24 4.42
CA LEU A 81 -7.06 -13.21 5.08
C LEU A 81 -6.28 -14.52 4.91
N GLU A 82 -6.96 -15.66 4.98
CA GLU A 82 -6.35 -16.98 4.77
C GLU A 82 -5.74 -17.13 3.37
N SER A 83 -6.40 -16.57 2.35
CA SER A 83 -5.88 -16.59 0.98
C SER A 83 -4.65 -15.69 0.80
N LEU A 84 -4.49 -14.67 1.65
CA LEU A 84 -3.35 -13.76 1.62
C LEU A 84 -2.12 -14.30 2.35
N ARG A 85 -2.19 -15.51 2.93
CA ARG A 85 -1.04 -16.14 3.60
C ARG A 85 0.15 -16.22 2.65
N ILE A 86 1.34 -15.94 3.19
CA ILE A 86 2.60 -15.97 2.46
C ILE A 86 3.41 -17.15 3.00
N CYS A 87 3.83 -18.03 2.08
CA CYS A 87 4.75 -19.13 2.36
C CYS A 87 5.88 -19.04 1.33
N VAL A 88 7.08 -18.65 1.79
CA VAL A 88 8.27 -18.56 0.95
C VAL A 88 9.43 -19.26 1.66
N PRO A 89 10.21 -20.11 0.98
CA PRO A 89 11.35 -20.78 1.58
C PRO A 89 12.52 -19.81 1.76
N LEU A 90 13.39 -20.11 2.73
CA LEU A 90 14.65 -19.37 2.90
C LEU A 90 15.63 -19.77 1.79
N SER A 91 16.35 -18.81 1.21
CA SER A 91 17.26 -19.10 0.09
C SER A 91 18.45 -19.99 0.48
N SER A 92 18.88 -19.96 1.74
CA SER A 92 20.02 -20.74 2.24
C SER A 92 19.65 -22.15 2.69
N ASP A 93 18.41 -22.36 3.10
CA ASP A 93 17.89 -23.65 3.57
C ASP A 93 16.60 -23.97 2.81
N PRO A 94 16.70 -24.53 1.59
CA PRO A 94 15.55 -25.07 0.89
C PRO A 94 15.16 -26.44 1.50
N SER A 95 14.88 -26.47 2.81
CA SER A 95 14.19 -27.61 3.41
C SER A 95 12.70 -27.44 3.17
N THR A 96 12.23 -28.01 2.07
CA THR A 96 10.81 -28.12 1.71
C THR A 96 10.03 -29.00 2.67
#